data_AF-A0A7S0C4B7-F1
#
_entry.id   AF-A0A7S0C4B7-F1
#
_cell.length_a   1.000
_cell.length_b   1.000
_cell.length_c   1.000
_cell.angle_alpha   90.00
_cell.angle_beta   90.00
_cell.angle_gamma   90.00
#
_symmetry.space_group_name_H-M   'P 1'
#
loop_
_entity.id
_entity.type
_entity.pdbx_description
1 polymer ?
#
loop_
_entity_poly.entity_id
_entity_poly.type
_entity_poly.pdbx_seq_one_letter_code
_entity_poly.pdbx_strand_id
1 'polypeptide(L)'
;EYYAQVDGVITGDAIEKLQQGVDITVRGKPFSSAPCPVVRVDEEPSFSDRLRNIRNERHGPTSWVSITLREGKKRQVRKMTSAVGFPTLRLVRVRVGDMRLGSMKPGELRKLCD
;
A
#
# COMPACT_ATOMS: atom_id res chain seq x y z
N GLU A 1 3.30 0.62 -8.28
CA GLU A 1 3.82 0.80 -6.91
C GLU A 1 2.80 1.54 -6.06
N TYR A 2 2.60 1.05 -4.85
CA TYR A 2 1.66 1.58 -3.89
C TYR A 2 2.39 1.87 -2.59
N TYR A 3 2.10 3.01 -1.98
CA TYR A 3 2.46 3.28 -0.60
C TYR A 3 1.23 3.01 0.25
N ALA A 4 1.37 2.08 1.19
CA ALA A 4 0.33 1.68 2.12
C ALA A 4 0.72 2.10 3.54
N GLN A 5 -0.11 2.93 4.16
CA GLN A 5 -0.07 3.13 5.60
C GLN A 5 -0.84 1.98 6.23
N VAL A 6 -0.21 1.25 7.14
CA VAL A 6 -0.79 0.10 7.82
C VAL A 6 -0.93 0.36 9.32
N ASP A 7 -1.86 -0.36 9.94
CA ASP A 7 -2.06 -0.34 11.38
C ASP A 7 -0.91 -1.05 12.09
N GLY A 8 -0.33 -0.44 13.11
CA GLY A 8 0.83 -0.97 13.84
C GLY A 8 2.18 -0.73 13.16
N VAL A 9 3.23 -1.26 13.77
CA VAL A 9 4.60 -1.23 13.26
C VAL A 9 4.87 -2.55 12.53
N ILE A 10 4.87 -2.52 11.20
CA ILE A 10 5.09 -3.73 10.38
C ILE A 10 6.47 -4.33 10.65
N THR A 11 6.50 -5.65 10.86
CA THR A 11 7.72 -6.40 11.21
C THR A 11 8.49 -6.87 9.98
N GLY A 12 9.77 -7.22 10.16
CA GLY A 12 10.59 -7.83 9.11
C GLY A 12 9.95 -9.11 8.54
N ASP A 13 9.53 -10.02 9.42
CA ASP A 13 8.84 -11.26 9.03
C ASP A 13 7.58 -11.02 8.19
N ALA A 14 6.80 -9.98 8.52
CA ALA A 14 5.61 -9.62 7.76
C ALA A 14 5.97 -9.08 6.37
N ILE A 15 7.03 -8.29 6.26
CA ILE A 15 7.56 -7.83 4.98
C ILE A 15 8.05 -9.01 4.15
N GLU A 16 8.83 -9.93 4.72
CA GLU A 16 9.33 -11.12 4.03
C GLU A 16 8.19 -11.99 3.49
N LYS A 17 7.14 -12.22 4.30
CA LYS A 17 5.94 -12.93 3.85
C LYS A 17 5.28 -12.24 2.67
N LEU A 18 5.12 -10.91 2.72
CA LEU A 18 4.56 -10.15 1.59
C LEU A 18 5.45 -10.24 0.34
N GLN A 19 6.77 -10.29 0.50
CA GLN A 19 7.72 -10.42 -0.61
C GLN A 19 7.64 -11.78 -1.29
N GLN A 20 7.46 -12.85 -0.51
CA GLN A 20 7.32 -14.22 -1.01
C GLN A 20 5.93 -14.50 -1.62
N GLY A 21 4.94 -13.69 -1.26
CA GLY A 21 3.55 -13.86 -1.67
C GLY A 21 2.70 -14.45 -0.54
N VAL A 22 1.43 -14.02 -0.49
CA VAL A 22 0.50 -14.40 0.58
C VAL A 22 -0.83 -14.87 0.00
N ASP A 23 -1.47 -15.79 0.71
CA ASP A 23 -2.81 -16.25 0.37
C ASP A 23 -3.86 -15.21 0.78
N ILE A 24 -4.71 -14.84 -0.17
CA ILE A 24 -5.82 -13.93 0.02
C ILE A 24 -7.08 -14.44 -0.65
N THR A 25 -8.24 -13.98 -0.19
CA THR A 25 -9.52 -14.30 -0.85
C THR A 25 -9.87 -13.26 -1.91
N VAL A 26 -10.05 -13.66 -3.17
CA VAL A 26 -10.49 -12.81 -4.28
C VAL A 26 -11.79 -13.37 -4.87
N ARG A 27 -12.87 -12.57 -4.80
CA ARG A 27 -14.22 -12.96 -5.28
C ARG A 27 -14.67 -14.32 -4.69
N GLY A 28 -14.44 -14.53 -3.40
CA GLY A 28 -14.82 -15.76 -2.69
C GLY A 28 -13.91 -16.96 -2.95
N LYS A 29 -12.85 -16.82 -3.76
CA LYS A 29 -11.90 -17.90 -4.07
C LYS A 29 -10.52 -17.62 -3.47
N PRO A 30 -9.78 -18.64 -3.02
CA PRO A 30 -8.39 -18.48 -2.61
C PRO A 30 -7.54 -18.04 -3.80
N PHE A 31 -6.56 -17.19 -3.53
CA PHE A 31 -5.61 -16.67 -4.50
C PHE A 31 -4.29 -16.38 -3.79
N SER A 32 -3.22 -17.04 -4.22
CA SER A 32 -1.86 -16.74 -3.79
C SER A 32 -1.30 -15.62 -4.67
N SER A 33 -0.84 -14.52 -4.06
CA SER A 33 -0.20 -13.44 -4.82
C SER A 33 1.18 -13.86 -5.30
N ALA A 34 1.60 -13.44 -6.50
CA ALA A 34 2.98 -13.61 -6.91
C ALA A 34 3.96 -12.86 -5.97
N PRO A 35 5.21 -13.34 -5.84
CA PRO A 35 6.28 -12.62 -5.17
C PRO A 35 6.40 -11.19 -5.70
N CYS A 36 6.67 -10.24 -4.80
CA CYS A 36 6.73 -8.83 -5.18
C CYS A 36 7.72 -8.03 -4.31
N PRO A 37 8.32 -6.93 -4.82
CA PRO A 37 9.10 -6.04 -3.99
C PRO A 37 8.23 -5.35 -2.94
N VAL A 38 8.66 -5.45 -1.68
CA VAL A 38 8.04 -4.81 -0.53
C VAL A 38 9.14 -4.20 0.34
N VAL A 39 9.03 -2.92 0.67
CA VAL A 39 10.06 -2.19 1.42
C VAL A 39 9.37 -1.32 2.46
N ARG A 40 9.88 -1.33 3.70
CA ARG A 40 9.46 -0.37 4.73
C ARG A 40 9.81 1.04 4.28
N VAL A 41 8.91 1.99 4.49
CA VAL A 41 9.19 3.40 4.26
C VAL A 41 9.43 4.04 5.61
N ASP A 42 10.67 4.46 5.85
CA ASP A 42 11.09 4.98 7.15
C ASP A 42 10.63 6.42 7.40
N GLU A 43 10.63 7.24 6.35
CA GLU A 43 10.11 8.60 6.39
C GLU A 43 8.63 8.63 6.00
N GLU A 44 7.80 9.35 6.76
CA GLU A 44 6.41 9.52 6.39
C GLU A 44 6.31 10.26 5.04
N PRO A 45 5.67 9.67 4.02
CA PRO A 45 5.56 10.31 2.73
C PRO A 45 4.71 11.59 2.80
N SER A 46 5.21 12.66 2.20
CA SER A 46 4.51 13.95 2.10
C SER A 46 3.35 13.90 1.09
N PHE A 47 2.27 13.21 1.45
CA PHE A 47 1.01 13.24 0.70
C PHE A 47 0.07 14.28 1.30
N SER A 48 -0.71 14.95 0.44
CA SER A 48 -1.79 15.87 0.86
C SER A 48 -2.68 15.28 1.96
N ASP A 49 -3.18 16.12 2.86
CA ASP A 49 -3.99 15.66 3.98
C ASP A 49 -5.23 14.86 3.57
N ARG A 50 -5.64 13.95 4.46
CA ARG A 50 -6.92 13.25 4.30
C ARG A 50 -8.05 14.26 4.53
N LEU A 51 -9.09 14.21 3.70
CA LEU A 51 -10.32 15.01 3.91
C LEU A 51 -11.04 14.71 5.24
N ARG A 52 -10.74 13.59 5.89
CA ARG A 52 -11.16 13.28 7.28
C ARG A 52 -9.96 12.76 8.08
N ASN A 53 -9.69 13.41 9.21
CA ASN A 53 -8.88 12.84 10.27
C ASN A 53 -9.70 11.76 10.98
N ILE A 54 -9.40 10.50 10.69
CA ILE A 54 -10.13 9.34 11.22
C ILE A 54 -9.44 8.80 12.49
N ARG A 55 -8.17 9.15 12.75
CA ARG A 55 -7.39 8.61 13.87
C ARG A 55 -6.78 9.72 14.73
N ASN A 56 -7.00 9.60 16.04
CA ASN A 56 -6.32 10.33 17.10
C ASN A 56 -5.32 9.41 17.84
N GLU A 57 -4.61 9.94 18.83
CA GLU A 57 -3.59 9.26 19.64
C GLU A 57 -4.02 7.91 20.24
N ARG A 58 -5.33 7.65 20.39
CA ARG A 58 -5.85 6.39 20.94
C ARG A 58 -5.73 5.19 20.00
N HIS A 59 -5.40 5.40 18.71
CA HIS A 59 -5.43 4.36 17.69
C HIS A 59 -4.12 3.58 17.50
N GLY A 60 -3.13 3.79 18.38
CA GLY A 60 -1.84 3.12 18.30
C GLY A 60 -0.95 3.61 17.15
N PRO A 61 0.26 3.04 17.00
CA PRO A 61 1.22 3.45 15.98
C PRO A 61 0.76 3.04 14.58
N THR A 62 1.32 3.69 13.57
CA THR A 62 1.19 3.27 12.17
C THR A 62 2.55 3.21 11.52
N SER A 63 2.66 2.49 10.41
CA SER A 63 3.88 2.44 9.62
C SER A 63 3.55 2.44 8.13
N TRP A 64 4.54 2.79 7.31
CA TRP A 64 4.40 2.85 5.87
C TRP A 64 5.20 1.73 5.19
N VAL A 65 4.63 1.18 4.12
CA VAL A 65 5.28 0.17 3.28
C VAL A 65 5.03 0.49 1.80
N SER A 66 6.06 0.37 0.98
CA SER A 66 5.95 0.36 -0.49
C SER A 66 5.73 -1.07 -0.98
N ILE A 67 4.75 -1.27 -1.86
CA ILE A 67 4.45 -2.56 -2.49
C ILE A 67 4.37 -2.37 -4.01
N THR A 68 5.17 -3.14 -4.75
CA THR A 68 5.19 -3.10 -6.22
C THR A 68 4.56 -4.35 -6.81
N LEU A 69 3.29 -4.25 -7.21
CA LEU A 69 2.57 -5.34 -7.87
C LEU A 69 2.66 -5.28 -9.40
N ARG A 70 2.74 -6.46 -10.03
CA ARG A 70 2.48 -6.68 -11.47
C ARG A 70 1.09 -7.26 -11.72
N GLU A 71 0.30 -7.41 -10.66
CA GLU A 71 -1.05 -7.95 -10.66
C GLU A 71 -2.08 -6.86 -10.28
N GLY A 72 -3.35 -7.12 -10.55
CA GLY A 72 -4.44 -6.16 -10.34
C GLY A 72 -5.71 -6.76 -9.75
N LYS A 73 -5.63 -7.60 -8.71
CA LYS A 73 -6.83 -8.23 -8.10
C LYS A 73 -7.62 -7.22 -7.25
N LYS A 74 -8.94 -7.46 -7.12
CA LYS A 74 -9.85 -6.57 -6.35
C LYS A 74 -9.36 -6.41 -4.90
N ARG A 75 -8.94 -5.19 -4.55
CA ARG A 75 -8.41 -4.79 -3.23
C ARG A 75 -7.16 -5.57 -2.80
N GLN A 76 -6.33 -6.00 -3.76
CA GLN A 76 -5.19 -6.87 -3.52
C GLN A 76 -4.27 -6.40 -2.38
N VAL A 77 -3.70 -5.19 -2.49
CA VAL A 77 -2.81 -4.64 -1.44
C VAL A 77 -3.47 -4.69 -0.06
N ARG A 78 -4.72 -4.23 0.06
CA ARG A 78 -5.44 -4.19 1.34
C ARG A 78 -5.64 -5.58 1.94
N LYS A 79 -5.85 -6.60 1.10
CA LYS A 79 -5.99 -7.99 1.54
C LYS A 79 -4.65 -8.58 1.94
N MET A 80 -3.60 -8.32 1.16
CA MET A 80 -2.25 -8.80 1.46
C MET A 80 -1.77 -8.28 2.82
N THR A 81 -1.85 -6.96 3.08
CA THR A 81 -1.39 -6.43 4.37
C THR A 81 -2.25 -6.93 5.53
N SER A 82 -3.55 -7.12 5.32
CA SER A 82 -4.44 -7.72 6.33
C SER A 82 -4.10 -9.19 6.63
N ALA A 83 -3.68 -9.96 5.62
CA ALA A 83 -3.33 -11.37 5.77
C ALA A 83 -2.07 -11.57 6.63
N VAL A 84 -1.17 -10.60 6.65
CA VAL A 84 0.01 -10.58 7.54
C VAL A 84 -0.21 -9.84 8.86
N GLY A 85 -1.45 -9.44 9.16
CA GLY A 85 -1.81 -8.83 10.46
C GLY A 85 -1.70 -7.29 10.53
N PHE A 86 -1.44 -6.60 9.41
CA PHE A 86 -1.26 -5.15 9.36
C PHE A 86 -2.27 -4.50 8.38
N PRO A 87 -3.55 -4.33 8.76
CA PRO A 87 -4.58 -3.79 7.86
C PRO A 87 -4.24 -2.41 7.28
N THR A 88 -4.50 -2.21 5.99
CA THR A 88 -4.22 -0.93 5.32
C THR A 88 -5.21 0.18 5.73
N LEU A 89 -4.68 1.29 6.23
CA LEU A 89 -5.40 2.50 6.64
C LEU A 89 -5.49 3.56 5.54
N ARG A 90 -4.42 3.69 4.74
CA ARG A 90 -4.34 4.58 3.56
C ARG A 90 -3.55 3.90 2.48
N LEU A 91 -3.97 4.12 1.25
CA LEU A 91 -3.37 3.52 0.08
C LEU A 91 -3.24 4.59 -0.99
N VAL A 92 -2.00 4.88 -1.39
CA VAL A 92 -1.70 5.85 -2.43
C VAL A 92 -0.93 5.13 -3.53
N ARG A 93 -1.41 5.23 -4.77
CA ARG A 93 -0.70 4.67 -5.92
C ARG A 93 0.26 5.74 -6.43
N VAL A 94 1.55 5.54 -6.19
CA VAL A 94 2.60 6.53 -6.51
C VAL A 94 3.24 6.31 -7.88
N ARG A 95 3.10 5.11 -8.47
CA ARG A 95 3.66 4.80 -9.80
C ARG A 95 2.88 3.72 -10.54
N VAL A 96 2.73 3.90 -11.86
CA VAL A 96 2.18 2.91 -12.81
C VAL A 96 3.13 2.83 -14.00
N GLY A 97 3.75 1.67 -14.22
CA GLY A 97 4.85 1.56 -15.17
C GLY A 97 5.97 2.55 -14.83
N ASP A 98 6.30 3.41 -15.80
CA ASP A 98 7.30 4.47 -15.68
C ASP A 98 6.71 5.81 -15.20
N MET A 99 5.37 5.92 -15.15
CA MET A 99 4.70 7.14 -14.72
C MET A 99 4.64 7.24 -13.20
N ARG A 100 5.25 8.30 -12.65
CA ARG A 100 5.22 8.63 -11.21
C ARG A 100 4.22 9.74 -10.92
N LEU A 101 3.66 9.73 -9.71
CA LEU A 101 2.78 10.77 -9.19
C LEU A 101 3.53 12.11 -9.01
N GLY A 102 4.81 12.06 -8.62
CA GLY A 102 5.63 13.26 -8.42
C GLY A 102 5.03 14.19 -7.35
N SER A 103 4.96 15.47 -7.66
CA SER A 103 4.43 16.52 -6.78
C SER A 103 2.94 16.84 -7.02
N MET A 104 2.23 16.02 -7.80
CA MET A 104 0.83 16.28 -8.16
C MET A 104 -0.08 16.18 -6.92
N LYS A 105 -0.96 17.17 -6.75
CA LYS A 105 -1.98 17.18 -5.68
C LYS A 105 -3.23 16.40 -6.10
N PRO A 106 -4.07 15.95 -5.13
CA PRO A 106 -5.34 15.32 -5.47
C PRO A 106 -6.20 16.21 -6.36
N GLY A 107 -6.75 15.60 -7.42
CA GLY A 107 -7.59 16.30 -8.40
C GLY A 107 -6.82 17.00 -9.52
N GLU A 108 -5.49 17.15 -9.40
CA GLU A 108 -4.68 17.67 -10.50
C GLU A 108 -4.60 16.68 -11.66
N LEU A 109 -4.59 17.23 -12.87
CA LEU A 109 -4.46 16.51 -14.11
C LEU A 109 -3.25 17.05 -14.87
N ARG A 110 -2.46 16.16 -15.43
CA ARG A 110 -1.33 16.51 -16.31
C ARG A 110 -1.47 15.73 -17.60
N LYS A 111 -1.43 16.45 -18.73
CA LYS A 111 -1.36 15.81 -20.04
C LYS A 111 -0.02 15.11 -20.19
N LEU A 112 -0.04 13.86 -20.66
CA LEU A 112 1.16 13.18 -21.11
C LEU A 112 1.40 13.61 -22.55
N CYS A 113 2.59 14.13 -22.83
CA CYS A 113 3.04 14.30 -24.20
C CYS A 113 3.71 12.99 -24.63
N ASP A 114 3.51 12.64 -25.91
CA ASP A 114 4.15 11.49 -26.54
C ASP A 114 5.65 11.71 -26.72
#